data_AF-A0A7W7Y1I3-F1
#
_entry.id   AF-A0A7W7Y1I3-F1
#
_cell.length_a   1.000
_cell.length_b   1.000
_cell.length_c   1.000
_cell.angle_alpha   90.00
_cell.angle_beta   90.00
_cell.angle_gamma   90.00
#
_symmetry.space_group_name_H-M   'P 1'
#
loop_
_entity.id
_entity.type
_entity.pdbx_description
1 polymer ?
#
loop_
_entity_poly.entity_id
_entity_poly.type
_entity_poly.pdbx_seq_one_letter_code
_entity_poly.pdbx_strand_id
1 'polypeptide(L)'
;MTSIVQTRNSIAESYPDLRSLAEQGNSSAAYQLFEDLLECSLSSERARHLERFAEQAGTDEAITHAAKGIEAAHAKCQSMSDEVLAQRIEWLKLAARQGHVVAKANFYKFALAEFDNPGLAVAEAERLAMLRDEAVRHLHDAAAAGNVDAIGSLANKYADGGLVRPDPVNAYVYTTAMRELVGSPGYSTMLDRISQDLSPSELAEAQRRADAFISLCCR
;
A
#
# COMPACT_ATOMS: atom_id res chain seq x y z
N MET A 1 -11.95 -14.01 17.64
CA MET A 1 -11.02 -12.96 18.10
C MET A 1 -11.81 -11.67 18.21
N THR A 2 -12.05 -11.20 19.43
CA THR A 2 -12.69 -9.90 19.67
C THR A 2 -11.75 -8.82 19.17
N SER A 3 -12.17 -8.05 18.16
CA SER A 3 -11.32 -7.01 17.57
C SER A 3 -11.06 -5.91 18.61
N ILE A 4 -9.79 -5.71 18.98
CA ILE A 4 -9.34 -4.65 19.91
C ILE A 4 -9.73 -3.25 19.40
N VAL A 5 -10.07 -3.13 18.11
CA VAL A 5 -10.28 -1.86 17.40
C VAL A 5 -11.76 -1.49 17.24
N GLN A 6 -12.68 -2.46 17.32
CA GLN A 6 -14.11 -2.19 17.14
C GLN A 6 -14.67 -1.54 18.41
N THR A 7 -14.61 -0.20 18.47
CA THR A 7 -15.30 0.76 19.38
C THR A 7 -14.41 1.78 20.11
N ARG A 8 -13.13 1.96 19.74
CA ARG A 8 -12.30 2.97 20.43
C ARG A 8 -12.65 4.41 20.01
N ASN A 9 -12.64 5.32 20.99
CA ASN A 9 -12.85 6.75 20.77
C ASN A 9 -11.52 7.47 20.48
N SER A 10 -10.41 6.92 20.98
CA SER A 10 -9.05 7.44 20.74
C SER A 10 -8.06 6.33 20.40
N ILE A 11 -7.11 6.61 19.51
CA ILE A 11 -6.00 5.69 19.21
C ILE A 11 -5.11 5.48 20.44
N ALA A 12 -4.98 6.48 21.31
CA ALA A 12 -4.15 6.40 22.52
C ALA A 12 -4.63 5.29 23.47
N GLU A 13 -5.93 4.98 23.50
CA GLU A 13 -6.53 3.96 24.37
C GLU A 13 -6.03 2.55 24.05
N SER A 14 -5.85 2.24 22.77
CA SER A 14 -5.45 0.90 22.32
C SER A 14 -3.98 0.81 21.92
N TYR A 15 -3.26 1.92 21.85
CA TYR A 15 -1.87 1.97 21.40
C TYR A 15 -0.94 1.05 22.23
N PRO A 16 -0.98 1.04 23.59
CA PRO A 16 -0.09 0.18 24.38
C PRO A 16 -0.30 -1.33 24.10
N ASP A 17 -1.57 -1.75 23.99
CA ASP A 17 -1.91 -3.16 23.76
C ASP A 17 -1.52 -3.60 22.35
N LEU A 18 -1.84 -2.78 21.34
CA LEU A 18 -1.44 -3.05 19.96
C LEU A 18 0.07 -3.09 19.82
N ARG A 19 0.80 -2.18 20.48
CA ARG A 19 2.27 -2.17 20.50
C ARG A 19 2.81 -3.46 21.09
N SER A 20 2.32 -3.86 22.25
CA SER A 20 2.73 -5.10 22.92
C SER A 20 2.50 -6.33 22.03
N LEU A 21 1.34 -6.43 21.37
CA LEU A 21 1.03 -7.52 20.44
C LEU A 21 1.93 -7.50 19.20
N ALA A 22 2.16 -6.34 18.62
CA ALA A 22 3.01 -6.16 17.44
C ALA A 22 4.46 -6.59 17.74
N GLU A 23 5.01 -6.19 18.89
CA GLU A 23 6.33 -6.58 19.37
C GLU A 23 6.45 -8.10 19.61
N GLN A 24 5.32 -8.77 19.92
CA GLN A 24 5.23 -10.23 20.07
C GLN A 24 5.00 -11.00 18.76
N GLY A 25 5.05 -10.34 17.60
CA GLY A 25 4.91 -11.00 16.30
C GLY A 25 3.51 -10.92 15.67
N ASN A 26 2.56 -10.20 16.28
CA ASN A 26 1.24 -10.04 15.70
C ASN A 26 1.27 -9.02 14.54
N SER A 27 1.37 -9.56 13.32
CA SER A 27 1.50 -8.76 12.09
C SER A 27 0.29 -7.86 11.82
N SER A 28 -0.92 -8.26 12.23
CA SER A 28 -2.12 -7.42 12.14
C SER A 28 -2.11 -6.27 13.14
N ALA A 29 -1.60 -6.47 14.36
CA ALA A 29 -1.44 -5.38 15.32
C ALA A 29 -0.41 -4.36 14.83
N ALA A 30 0.72 -4.82 14.28
CA ALA A 30 1.71 -3.95 13.66
C ALA A 30 1.11 -3.14 12.49
N TYR A 31 0.32 -3.79 11.63
CA TYR A 31 -0.32 -3.09 10.51
C TYR A 31 -1.37 -2.07 10.99
N GLN A 32 -2.16 -2.41 12.02
CA GLN A 32 -3.11 -1.48 12.60
C GLN A 32 -2.42 -0.23 13.17
N LEU A 33 -1.29 -0.40 13.87
CA LEU A 33 -0.50 0.74 14.33
C LEU A 33 -0.03 1.62 13.18
N PHE A 34 0.41 1.03 12.07
CA PHE A 34 0.76 1.83 10.89
C PHE A 34 -0.43 2.65 10.40
N GLU A 35 -1.61 2.06 10.24
CA GLU A 35 -2.80 2.76 9.74
C GLU A 35 -3.23 3.90 10.68
N ASP A 36 -3.22 3.64 11.98
CA ASP A 36 -3.60 4.60 13.02
C ASP A 36 -2.69 5.81 13.04
N LEU A 37 -1.39 5.56 13.05
CA LEU A 37 -0.39 6.61 13.11
C LEU A 37 -0.31 7.36 11.78
N LEU A 38 -0.52 6.68 10.65
CA LEU A 38 -0.62 7.33 9.35
C LEU A 38 -1.83 8.27 9.30
N GLU A 39 -2.99 7.81 9.73
CA GLU A 39 -4.20 8.62 9.80
C GLU A 39 -3.99 9.88 10.65
N CYS A 40 -3.39 9.75 11.84
CA CYS A 40 -3.12 10.89 12.69
C CYS A 40 -2.05 11.83 12.13
N SER A 41 -1.01 11.30 11.49
CA SER A 41 0.01 12.12 10.83
C SER A 41 -0.54 12.98 9.69
N LEU A 42 -1.64 12.55 9.06
CA LEU A 42 -2.30 13.25 7.96
C LEU A 42 -3.50 14.10 8.42
N SER A 43 -3.85 14.06 9.70
CA SER A 43 -5.08 14.67 10.24
C SER A 43 -5.17 16.17 9.95
N SER A 44 -4.08 16.93 10.18
CA SER A 44 -4.05 18.37 9.94
C SER A 44 -4.16 18.72 8.45
N GLU A 45 -3.59 17.91 7.56
CA GLU A 45 -3.71 18.13 6.12
C GLU A 45 -5.13 17.84 5.63
N ARG A 46 -5.73 16.74 6.11
CA ARG A 46 -7.12 16.38 5.83
C ARG A 46 -8.08 17.45 6.33
N ALA A 47 -7.86 18.00 7.53
CA ALA A 47 -8.66 19.11 8.05
C ALA A 47 -8.65 20.32 7.12
N ARG A 48 -7.46 20.76 6.68
CA ARG A 48 -7.33 21.86 5.71
C ARG A 48 -8.02 21.56 4.37
N HIS A 49 -8.02 20.30 3.93
CA HIS A 49 -8.72 19.90 2.71
C HIS A 49 -10.24 19.99 2.87
N LEU A 50 -10.78 19.53 4.01
CA LEU A 50 -12.20 19.64 4.34
C LEU A 50 -12.66 21.09 4.46
N GLU A 51 -11.86 21.95 5.10
CA GLU A 51 -12.13 23.39 5.19
C GLU A 51 -12.24 24.03 3.80
N ARG A 52 -11.25 23.82 2.93
CA ARG A 52 -11.29 24.35 1.56
C ARG A 52 -12.48 23.85 0.76
N PHE A 53 -12.82 22.56 0.91
CA PHE A 53 -13.99 21.99 0.24
C PHE A 53 -15.29 22.66 0.72
N ALA A 54 -15.45 22.85 2.03
CA ALA A 54 -16.61 23.53 2.60
C ALA A 54 -16.72 24.99 2.14
N GLU A 55 -15.60 25.72 2.11
CA GLU A 55 -15.53 27.09 1.60
C GLU A 55 -15.94 27.17 0.12
N GLN A 56 -15.47 26.24 -0.72
CA GLN A 56 -15.81 26.19 -2.14
C GLN A 56 -17.27 25.85 -2.39
N ALA A 57 -17.85 24.96 -1.57
CA ALA A 57 -19.26 24.60 -1.67
C ALA A 57 -20.17 25.76 -1.21
N GLY A 58 -19.76 26.53 -0.20
CA GLY A 58 -20.49 27.68 0.31
C GLY A 58 -21.85 27.34 0.94
N THR A 59 -22.06 26.07 1.34
CA THR A 59 -23.31 25.60 1.97
C THR A 59 -23.11 25.29 3.45
N ASP A 60 -24.13 25.56 4.26
CA ASP A 60 -24.14 25.21 5.68
C ASP A 60 -23.96 23.70 5.92
N GLU A 61 -24.45 22.88 5.00
CA GLU A 61 -24.28 21.43 5.03
C GLU A 61 -22.81 21.03 4.89
N ALA A 62 -22.10 21.60 3.91
CA ALA A 62 -20.68 21.31 3.68
C ALA A 62 -19.81 21.78 4.86
N ILE A 63 -20.11 22.97 5.41
CA ILE A 63 -19.44 23.51 6.61
C ILE A 63 -19.66 22.58 7.80
N THR A 64 -20.91 22.17 8.04
CA THR A 64 -21.25 21.26 9.15
C THR A 64 -20.57 19.90 8.98
N HIS A 65 -20.53 19.36 7.76
CA HIS A 65 -19.86 18.11 7.47
C HIS A 65 -18.36 18.19 7.74
N ALA A 66 -17.69 19.24 7.24
CA ALA A 66 -16.28 19.47 7.48
C ALA A 66 -15.96 19.61 8.98
N ALA A 67 -16.73 20.42 9.72
CA ALA A 67 -16.55 20.60 11.15
C ALA A 67 -16.64 19.28 11.92
N LYS A 68 -17.66 18.45 11.64
CA LYS A 68 -17.81 17.13 12.26
C LYS A 68 -16.64 16.19 11.94
N GLY A 69 -16.16 16.19 10.70
CA GLY A 69 -15.03 15.38 10.28
C GLY A 69 -13.73 15.78 10.99
N ILE A 70 -13.50 17.08 11.15
CA ILE A 70 -12.33 17.63 11.84
C ILE A 70 -12.39 17.30 13.33
N GLU A 71 -13.54 17.49 13.97
CA GLU A 71 -13.73 17.16 15.40
C GLU A 71 -13.50 15.66 15.66
N ALA A 72 -14.05 14.80 14.81
CA ALA A 72 -13.85 13.35 14.92
C ALA A 72 -12.38 12.95 14.75
N ALA A 73 -11.67 13.54 13.78
CA ALA A 73 -10.25 13.29 13.57
C ALA A 73 -9.41 13.78 14.75
N HIS A 74 -9.72 14.97 15.29
CA HIS A 74 -9.06 15.50 16.48
C HIS A 74 -9.27 14.59 17.69
N ALA A 75 -10.51 14.21 17.99
CA ALA A 75 -10.83 13.33 19.10
C ALA A 75 -10.09 11.98 19.01
N LYS A 76 -10.04 11.40 17.81
CA LYS A 76 -9.37 10.12 17.57
C LYS A 76 -7.85 10.19 17.75
N CYS A 77 -7.23 11.30 17.34
CA CYS A 77 -5.78 11.49 17.34
C CYS A 77 -5.25 12.28 18.55
N GLN A 78 -6.13 12.71 19.43
CA GLN A 78 -5.77 13.43 20.65
C GLN A 78 -4.77 12.60 21.46
N SER A 79 -3.74 13.27 22.00
CA SER A 79 -2.67 12.69 22.83
C SER A 79 -1.61 11.86 22.09
N MET A 80 -1.63 11.81 20.76
CA MET A 80 -0.52 11.24 19.98
C MET A 80 0.56 12.28 19.74
N SER A 81 1.80 12.02 20.18
CA SER A 81 2.93 12.93 19.96
C SER A 81 3.53 12.75 18.56
N ASP A 82 4.16 13.79 18.02
CA ASP A 82 4.87 13.74 16.73
C ASP A 82 5.93 12.63 16.70
N GLU A 83 6.61 12.38 17.82
CA GLU A 83 7.58 11.28 17.96
C GLU A 83 6.94 9.91 17.77
N VAL A 84 5.72 9.70 18.27
CA VAL A 84 4.98 8.45 18.08
C VAL A 84 4.47 8.35 16.64
N LEU A 85 3.96 9.45 16.08
CA LEU A 85 3.50 9.49 14.68
C LEU A 85 4.63 9.26 13.67
N ALA A 86 5.86 9.65 14.01
CA ALA A 86 7.04 9.41 13.19
C ALA A 86 7.33 7.91 13.00
N GLN A 87 6.94 7.06 13.96
CA GLN A 87 7.20 5.62 13.94
C GLN A 87 6.28 4.83 12.99
N ARG A 88 5.28 5.47 12.37
CA ARG A 88 4.27 4.79 11.51
C ARG A 88 4.88 3.85 10.47
N ILE A 89 5.96 4.27 9.81
CA ILE A 89 6.60 3.50 8.74
C ILE A 89 7.32 2.25 9.29
N GLU A 90 7.86 2.34 10.51
CA GLU A 90 8.51 1.18 11.15
C GLU A 90 7.48 0.10 11.50
N TRP A 91 6.26 0.48 11.88
CA TRP A 91 5.17 -0.47 12.07
C TRP A 91 4.73 -1.16 10.78
N LEU A 92 4.72 -0.45 9.65
CA LEU A 92 4.47 -1.06 8.34
C LEU A 92 5.57 -2.06 7.98
N LYS A 93 6.84 -1.67 8.16
CA LYS A 93 8.00 -2.53 7.89
C LYS A 93 7.94 -3.79 8.76
N LEU A 94 7.62 -3.64 10.04
CA LEU A 94 7.44 -4.76 10.97
C LEU A 94 6.31 -5.68 10.52
N ALA A 95 5.13 -5.13 10.21
CA ALA A 95 3.99 -5.91 9.76
C ALA A 95 4.29 -6.72 8.49
N ALA A 96 4.95 -6.10 7.50
CA ALA A 96 5.33 -6.76 6.26
C ALA A 96 6.31 -7.92 6.51
N ARG A 97 7.33 -7.70 7.35
CA ARG A 97 8.32 -8.72 7.73
C ARG A 97 7.72 -9.86 8.55
N GLN A 98 6.68 -9.57 9.34
CA GLN A 98 5.90 -10.58 10.08
C GLN A 98 4.84 -11.29 9.21
N GLY A 99 4.74 -10.97 7.92
CA GLY A 99 3.86 -11.70 6.99
C GLY A 99 2.50 -11.06 6.70
N HIS A 100 2.22 -9.83 7.18
CA HIS A 100 0.94 -9.18 6.90
C HIS A 100 0.81 -8.85 5.40
N VAL A 101 -0.11 -9.52 4.71
CA VAL A 101 -0.24 -9.46 3.23
C VAL A 101 -0.46 -8.04 2.72
N VAL A 102 -1.35 -7.27 3.36
CA VAL A 102 -1.62 -5.88 2.95
C VAL A 102 -0.42 -4.96 3.24
N ALA A 103 0.34 -5.25 4.30
CA ALA A 103 1.54 -4.48 4.61
C ALA A 103 2.62 -4.72 3.56
N LYS A 104 2.81 -5.98 3.14
CA LYS A 104 3.69 -6.37 2.05
C LYS A 104 3.33 -5.65 0.74
N ALA A 105 2.05 -5.62 0.39
CA ALA A 105 1.56 -4.93 -0.81
C ALA A 105 1.84 -3.41 -0.79
N ASN A 106 1.76 -2.79 0.39
CA ASN A 106 1.95 -1.36 0.56
C ASN A 106 3.40 -0.94 0.88
N PHE A 107 4.29 -1.88 1.21
CA PHE A 107 5.67 -1.60 1.65
C PHE A 107 6.40 -0.64 0.71
N TYR A 108 6.38 -0.91 -0.60
CA TYR A 108 7.12 -0.10 -1.57
C TYR A 108 6.67 1.37 -1.61
N LYS A 109 5.38 1.65 -1.34
CA LYS A 109 4.81 3.01 -1.43
C LYS A 109 5.32 3.90 -0.28
N PHE A 110 5.44 3.31 0.90
CA PHE A 110 5.66 4.04 2.14
C PHE A 110 7.11 3.93 2.63
N ALA A 111 7.72 2.74 2.54
CA ALA A 111 9.09 2.53 3.00
C ALA A 111 10.13 3.18 2.08
N LEU A 112 9.78 3.45 0.81
CA LEU A 112 10.67 4.12 -0.13
C LEU A 112 10.46 5.64 -0.20
N ALA A 113 9.32 6.16 0.31
CA ALA A 113 8.98 7.58 0.24
C ALA A 113 10.00 8.48 0.98
N GLU A 114 10.73 7.94 1.97
CA GLU A 114 11.82 8.68 2.61
C GLU A 114 12.94 9.09 1.62
N PHE A 115 13.11 8.34 0.52
CA PHE A 115 14.11 8.59 -0.51
C PHE A 115 13.62 9.46 -1.67
N ASP A 116 12.43 10.05 -1.57
CA ASP A 116 12.00 11.08 -2.52
C ASP A 116 12.89 12.34 -2.45
N ASN A 117 13.66 12.49 -1.35
CA ASN A 117 14.76 13.45 -1.27
C ASN A 117 16.00 12.92 -2.04
N PRO A 118 16.43 13.59 -3.14
CA PRO A 118 17.55 13.12 -3.95
C PRO A 118 18.88 13.08 -3.19
N GLY A 119 19.09 13.99 -2.23
CA GLY A 119 20.31 14.03 -1.42
C GLY A 119 20.42 12.79 -0.52
N LEU A 120 19.30 12.38 0.09
CA LEU A 120 19.25 11.17 0.89
C LEU A 120 19.40 9.90 0.04
N ALA A 121 18.75 9.85 -1.13
CA ALA A 121 18.86 8.73 -2.07
C ALA A 121 20.30 8.48 -2.53
N VAL A 122 21.09 9.54 -2.75
CA VAL A 122 22.50 9.42 -3.10
C VAL A 122 23.34 9.03 -1.89
N ALA A 123 23.13 9.68 -0.74
CA ALA A 123 23.91 9.43 0.47
C ALA A 123 23.72 8.01 1.02
N GLU A 124 22.54 7.43 0.85
CA GLU A 124 22.14 6.12 1.38
C GLU A 124 21.76 5.12 0.27
N ALA A 125 22.45 5.18 -0.87
CA ALA A 125 22.12 4.38 -2.05
C ALA A 125 22.07 2.86 -1.80
N GLU A 126 22.96 2.33 -0.94
CA GLU A 126 22.96 0.91 -0.58
C GLU A 126 21.70 0.51 0.20
N ARG A 127 21.29 1.32 1.18
CA ARG A 127 20.06 1.10 1.95
C ARG A 127 18.85 1.16 1.04
N LEU A 128 18.79 2.15 0.13
CA LEU A 128 17.73 2.26 -0.85
C LEU A 128 17.67 1.01 -1.74
N ALA A 129 18.80 0.50 -2.22
CA ALA A 129 18.85 -0.72 -3.02
C ALA A 129 18.29 -1.93 -2.25
N MET A 130 18.72 -2.11 -0.99
CA MET A 130 18.21 -3.19 -0.13
C MET A 130 16.69 -3.10 0.10
N LEU A 131 16.16 -1.90 0.33
CA LEU A 131 14.73 -1.68 0.53
C LEU A 131 13.93 -1.90 -0.76
N ARG A 132 14.49 -1.57 -1.93
CA ARG A 132 13.87 -1.88 -3.22
C ARG A 132 13.78 -3.38 -3.44
N ASP A 133 14.84 -4.12 -3.15
CA ASP A 133 14.83 -5.58 -3.26
C ASP A 133 13.84 -6.21 -2.27
N GLU A 134 13.77 -5.69 -1.04
CA GLU A 134 12.76 -6.10 -0.05
C GLU A 134 11.34 -5.82 -0.53
N ALA A 135 11.09 -4.63 -1.08
CA ALA A 135 9.81 -4.23 -1.62
C ALA A 135 9.34 -5.12 -2.77
N VAL A 136 10.24 -5.52 -3.67
CA VAL A 136 9.93 -6.43 -4.78
C VAL A 136 9.56 -7.82 -4.26
N ARG A 137 10.32 -8.36 -3.30
CA ARG A 137 9.98 -9.64 -2.66
C ARG A 137 8.60 -9.59 -1.99
N HIS A 138 8.32 -8.53 -1.23
CA HIS A 138 7.03 -8.36 -0.56
C HIS A 138 5.86 -8.26 -1.55
N LEU A 139 6.03 -7.57 -2.68
CA LEU A 139 5.01 -7.52 -3.72
C LEU A 139 4.72 -8.90 -4.32
N HIS A 140 5.77 -9.69 -4.62
CA HIS A 140 5.61 -11.06 -5.12
C HIS A 140 4.90 -11.95 -4.10
N ASP A 141 5.31 -11.90 -2.83
CA ASP A 141 4.68 -12.66 -1.75
C ASP A 141 3.20 -12.30 -1.59
N ALA A 142 2.86 -11.01 -1.61
CA ALA A 142 1.49 -10.55 -1.48
C ALA A 142 0.65 -10.95 -2.69
N ALA A 143 1.20 -10.86 -3.90
CA ALA A 143 0.52 -11.29 -5.13
C ALA A 143 0.27 -12.80 -5.14
N ALA A 144 1.24 -13.61 -4.69
CA ALA A 144 1.08 -15.05 -4.52
C ALA A 144 -0.01 -15.41 -3.49
N ALA A 145 -0.23 -14.56 -2.48
CA ALA A 145 -1.33 -14.66 -1.53
C ALA A 145 -2.67 -14.09 -2.04
N GLY A 146 -2.77 -13.74 -3.33
CA GLY A 146 -4.00 -13.25 -3.96
C GLY A 146 -4.31 -11.77 -3.70
N ASN A 147 -3.36 -10.98 -3.20
CA ASN A 147 -3.60 -9.55 -2.98
C ASN A 147 -3.67 -8.80 -4.33
N VAL A 148 -4.88 -8.34 -4.68
CA VAL A 148 -5.18 -7.66 -5.95
C VAL A 148 -4.33 -6.39 -6.15
N ASP A 149 -4.10 -5.60 -5.11
CA ASP A 149 -3.28 -4.40 -5.18
C ASP A 149 -1.82 -4.72 -5.53
N ALA A 150 -1.28 -5.81 -4.97
CA ALA A 150 0.07 -6.29 -5.27
C ALA A 150 0.18 -6.80 -6.71
N ILE A 151 -0.81 -7.56 -7.20
CA ILE A 151 -0.88 -8.03 -8.59
C ILE A 151 -0.91 -6.84 -9.55
N GLY A 152 -1.79 -5.87 -9.32
CA GLY A 152 -1.86 -4.65 -10.13
C GLY A 152 -0.57 -3.81 -10.07
N SER A 153 0.06 -3.74 -8.89
CA SER A 153 1.34 -3.07 -8.73
C SER A 153 2.45 -3.75 -9.53
N LEU A 154 2.52 -5.08 -9.52
CA LEU A 154 3.49 -5.84 -10.32
C LEU A 154 3.23 -5.69 -11.82
N ALA A 155 1.98 -5.71 -12.26
CA ALA A 155 1.60 -5.46 -13.66
C ALA A 155 2.18 -4.12 -14.16
N ASN A 156 1.90 -3.03 -13.44
CA ASN A 156 2.40 -1.70 -13.78
C ASN A 156 3.93 -1.61 -13.70
N LYS A 157 4.54 -2.16 -12.65
CA LYS A 157 6.00 -2.06 -12.43
C LYS A 157 6.81 -2.87 -13.44
N TYR A 158 6.32 -4.02 -13.90
CA TYR A 158 6.99 -4.75 -14.97
C TYR A 158 6.71 -4.15 -16.35
N ALA A 159 5.57 -3.47 -16.54
CA ALA A 159 5.27 -2.78 -17.80
C ALA A 159 6.09 -1.49 -17.98
N ASP A 160 6.16 -0.65 -16.94
CA ASP A 160 6.71 0.71 -17.02
C ASP A 160 8.07 0.85 -16.30
N GLY A 161 8.42 -0.12 -15.46
CA GLY A 161 9.65 -0.11 -14.66
C GLY A 161 9.49 0.63 -13.32
N GLY A 162 10.47 1.47 -13.01
CA GLY A 162 10.49 2.25 -11.77
C GLY A 162 11.05 1.47 -10.58
N LEU A 163 10.31 0.47 -10.08
CA LEU A 163 10.77 -0.37 -8.94
C LEU A 163 11.64 -1.54 -9.40
N VAL A 164 11.17 -2.25 -10.42
CA VAL A 164 11.89 -3.32 -11.13
C VAL A 164 12.29 -2.82 -12.52
N ARG A 165 13.19 -3.54 -13.18
CA ARG A 165 13.41 -3.33 -14.62
C ARG A 165 12.17 -3.80 -15.39
N PRO A 166 11.77 -3.11 -16.47
CA PRO A 166 10.71 -3.59 -17.34
C PRO A 166 10.98 -5.02 -17.79
N ASP A 167 9.93 -5.83 -17.80
CA ASP A 167 9.95 -7.24 -18.23
C ASP A 167 8.58 -7.53 -18.85
N PRO A 168 8.46 -7.53 -20.19
CA PRO A 168 7.17 -7.68 -20.85
C PRO A 168 6.53 -9.05 -20.62
N VAL A 169 7.31 -10.10 -20.32
CA VAL A 169 6.76 -11.43 -19.99
C VAL A 169 6.05 -11.37 -18.64
N ASN A 170 6.71 -10.84 -17.60
CA ASN A 170 6.09 -10.69 -16.29
C ASN A 170 4.94 -9.65 -16.32
N ALA A 171 5.08 -8.57 -17.08
CA ALA A 171 4.02 -7.59 -17.28
C ALA A 171 2.76 -8.27 -17.85
N TYR A 172 2.91 -9.12 -18.87
CA TYR A 172 1.80 -9.86 -19.46
C TYR A 172 1.11 -10.79 -18.44
N VAL A 173 1.89 -11.51 -17.64
CA VAL A 173 1.40 -12.44 -16.60
C VAL A 173 0.48 -11.71 -15.62
N TYR A 174 0.96 -10.65 -14.98
CA TYR A 174 0.17 -9.94 -13.97
C TYR A 174 -0.96 -9.12 -14.58
N THR A 175 -0.80 -8.59 -15.80
CA THR A 175 -1.87 -7.87 -16.50
C THR A 175 -3.02 -8.81 -16.88
N THR A 176 -2.71 -10.04 -17.29
CA THR A 176 -3.73 -11.06 -17.56
C THR A 176 -4.48 -11.42 -16.28
N ALA A 177 -3.78 -11.63 -15.16
CA ALA A 177 -4.41 -11.86 -13.87
C ALA A 177 -5.34 -10.71 -13.46
N MET A 178 -4.92 -9.45 -13.64
CA MET A 178 -5.78 -8.29 -13.36
C MET A 178 -7.00 -8.20 -14.28
N ARG A 179 -6.86 -8.56 -15.56
CA ARG A 179 -7.99 -8.62 -16.49
C ARG A 179 -9.04 -9.62 -15.99
N GLU A 180 -8.62 -10.82 -15.58
CA GLU A 180 -9.55 -11.84 -15.08
C GLU A 180 -10.21 -11.43 -13.76
N LEU A 181 -9.45 -10.82 -12.84
CA LEU A 181 -9.95 -10.42 -11.52
C LEU A 181 -10.90 -9.21 -11.56
N VAL A 182 -10.61 -8.23 -12.41
CA VAL A 182 -11.30 -6.92 -12.40
C VAL A 182 -12.20 -6.71 -13.62
N GLY A 183 -11.90 -7.34 -14.75
CA GLY A 183 -12.71 -7.24 -15.98
C GLY A 183 -12.68 -5.86 -16.67
N SER A 184 -11.70 -5.00 -16.36
CA SER A 184 -11.62 -3.65 -16.96
C SER A 184 -11.05 -3.68 -18.39
N PRO A 185 -11.67 -2.97 -19.37
CA PRO A 185 -11.15 -2.85 -20.73
C PRO A 185 -9.72 -2.31 -20.82
N GLY A 186 -9.28 -1.52 -19.84
CA GLY A 186 -7.92 -0.97 -19.79
C GLY A 186 -6.84 -2.05 -19.77
N TYR A 187 -7.10 -3.20 -19.13
CA TYR A 187 -6.14 -4.31 -19.12
C TYR A 187 -6.05 -5.03 -20.46
N SER A 188 -7.12 -5.07 -21.25
CA SER A 188 -7.07 -5.59 -22.62
C SER A 188 -6.19 -4.71 -23.51
N THR A 189 -6.36 -3.39 -23.45
CA THR A 189 -5.50 -2.45 -24.18
C THR A 189 -4.04 -2.56 -23.75
N MET A 190 -3.77 -2.75 -22.46
CA MET A 190 -2.42 -2.95 -21.95
C MET A 190 -1.81 -4.27 -22.47
N LEU A 191 -2.58 -5.36 -22.51
CA LEU A 191 -2.14 -6.64 -23.07
C LEU A 191 -1.83 -6.54 -24.57
N ASP A 192 -2.64 -5.81 -25.34
CA ASP A 192 -2.39 -5.60 -26.77
C ASP A 192 -1.04 -4.90 -26.99
N ARG A 193 -0.74 -3.88 -26.17
CA ARG A 193 0.54 -3.17 -26.21
C ARG A 193 1.70 -4.10 -25.82
N ILE A 194 1.59 -4.78 -24.68
CA ILE A 194 2.65 -5.68 -24.20
C ILE A 194 2.91 -6.80 -25.21
N SER A 195 1.88 -7.33 -25.87
CA SER A 195 2.01 -8.40 -26.86
C SER A 195 2.80 -7.99 -28.09
N GLN A 196 2.83 -6.70 -28.44
CA GLN A 196 3.64 -6.19 -29.56
C GLN A 196 5.15 -6.23 -29.25
N ASP A 197 5.52 -6.21 -27.97
CA ASP A 197 6.91 -6.24 -27.50
C ASP A 197 7.44 -7.67 -27.30
N LEU A 198 6.60 -8.70 -27.48
CA LEU A 198 6.94 -10.10 -27.24
C LEU A 198 7.15 -10.88 -28.55
N SER A 199 8.21 -11.69 -28.61
CA SER A 199 8.31 -12.72 -29.65
C SER A 199 7.24 -13.81 -29.46
N PRO A 200 6.92 -14.61 -30.50
CA PRO A 200 5.97 -15.71 -30.38
C PRO A 200 6.32 -16.71 -29.26
N SER A 201 7.61 -16.98 -29.03
CA SER A 201 8.07 -17.85 -27.94
C SER A 201 7.86 -17.23 -26.57
N GLU A 202 8.11 -15.94 -26.42
CA GLU A 202 7.92 -15.23 -25.14
C GLU A 202 6.44 -15.05 -24.82
N LEU A 203 5.59 -14.80 -25.82
CA LEU A 203 4.14 -14.74 -25.64
C LEU A 203 3.58 -16.10 -25.20
N ALA A 204 4.00 -17.19 -25.83
CA ALA A 204 3.57 -18.53 -25.44
C ALA A 204 4.03 -18.88 -24.01
N GLU A 205 5.22 -18.42 -23.60
CA GLU A 205 5.70 -18.56 -22.22
C GLU A 205 4.90 -17.71 -21.24
N ALA A 206 4.65 -16.44 -21.57
CA ALA A 206 3.87 -15.53 -20.74
C ALA A 206 2.45 -16.05 -20.49
N GLN A 207 1.79 -16.59 -21.52
CA GLN A 207 0.48 -17.22 -21.41
C GLN A 207 0.50 -18.42 -20.45
N ARG A 208 1.45 -19.35 -20.62
CA ARG A 208 1.60 -20.49 -19.70
C ARG A 208 1.82 -20.04 -18.25
N ARG A 209 2.65 -19.03 -18.04
CA ARG A 209 2.92 -18.48 -16.70
C ARG A 209 1.69 -17.77 -16.11
N ALA A 210 0.93 -17.04 -16.94
CA ALA A 210 -0.31 -16.40 -16.52
C ALA A 210 -1.33 -17.43 -16.03
N ASP A 211 -1.57 -18.47 -16.81
CA ASP A 211 -2.48 -19.56 -16.46
C ASP A 211 -2.07 -20.23 -15.14
N ALA A 212 -0.77 -20.54 -15.00
CA ALA A 212 -0.22 -21.13 -13.78
C ALA A 212 -0.40 -20.21 -12.58
N PHE A 213 -0.04 -18.93 -12.70
CA PHE A 213 -0.16 -17.93 -11.64
C PHE A 213 -1.62 -17.78 -11.19
N ILE A 214 -2.54 -17.56 -12.12
CA ILE A 214 -3.98 -17.37 -11.86
C ILE A 214 -4.57 -18.61 -11.17
N SER A 215 -4.15 -19.81 -11.59
CA SER A 215 -4.62 -21.06 -10.96
C SER A 215 -4.20 -21.22 -9.50
N LEU A 216 -3.11 -20.57 -9.09
CA LEU A 216 -2.53 -20.68 -7.74
C LEU A 216 -2.99 -19.56 -6.80
N CYS A 217 -3.05 -18.31 -7.28
CA CYS A 217 -3.33 -17.14 -6.43
C CYS A 217 -4.82 -16.77 -6.31
N CYS A 218 -5.61 -17.13 -7.32
CA CYS A 218 -6.76 -16.29 -7.71
C CYS A 218 -8.01 -17.10 -8.08
N ARG A 219 -8.05 -18.40 -7.72
CA ARG A 219 -9.23 -19.26 -7.80
C ARG A 219 -9.94 -19.39 -6.46
#